data_AF-A0A9P1V1X6-F1
#
_entry.id   AF-A0A9P1V1X6-F1
#
_cell.length_a   1.000
_cell.length_b   1.000
_cell.length_c   1.000
_cell.angle_alpha   90.00
_cell.angle_beta   90.00
_cell.angle_gamma   90.00
#
_symmetry.space_group_name_H-M   'P 1'
#
loop_
_entity.id
_entity.type
_entity.pdbx_description
1 polymer ?
#
loop_
_entity_poly.entity_id
_entity_poly.type
_entity_poly.pdbx_seq_one_letter_code
_entity_poly.pdbx_strand_id
1 'polypeptide(L)'
;MIYKTLLAGVIAILLAGCSSQAERIAACEAQGVSRDACYISEQNRTNTINAAAETQALQNAAHAVQFAQAAKKTSQHYSGYGVDVKRDSLGIVTVDGKPAALIEDEPKAKVYSQGLLTVIFYTSGKVALLRENQFVGYLKKA
;
A
#
# COMPACT_ATOMS: atom_id res chain seq x y z
N MET A 1 -19.48 25.44 29.88
CA MET A 1 -20.16 24.38 29.07
C MET A 1 -19.85 24.54 27.57
N ILE A 2 -18.61 24.86 27.17
CA ILE A 2 -18.25 25.12 25.75
C ILE A 2 -17.16 24.14 25.25
N TYR A 3 -16.36 23.57 26.15
CA TYR A 3 -15.27 22.65 25.76
C TYR A 3 -15.76 21.22 25.46
N LYS A 4 -16.94 20.84 25.94
CA LYS A 4 -17.47 19.46 25.86
C LYS A 4 -18.19 19.17 24.54
N THR A 5 -18.60 20.21 23.81
CA THR A 5 -19.24 20.11 22.48
C THR A 5 -18.24 20.17 21.33
N LEU A 6 -17.01 20.66 21.56
CA LEU A 6 -15.95 20.77 20.55
C LEU A 6 -15.27 19.42 20.23
N LEU A 7 -15.23 18.49 21.18
CA LEU A 7 -14.64 17.16 20.99
C LEU A 7 -15.48 16.20 20.12
N ALA A 8 -16.79 16.45 19.98
CA ALA A 8 -17.67 15.61 19.18
C ALA A 8 -17.56 15.89 17.66
N GLY A 9 -17.13 17.09 17.26
CA GLY A 9 -17.03 17.47 15.84
C GLY A 9 -15.78 16.92 15.13
N VAL A 10 -14.70 16.66 15.88
CA VAL A 10 -13.40 16.23 15.31
C VAL A 10 -13.35 14.73 15.05
N ILE A 11 -14.25 13.92 15.60
CA ILE A 11 -14.24 12.46 15.34
C ILE A 11 -14.82 12.12 13.95
N ALA A 12 -15.70 12.96 13.41
CA ALA A 12 -16.38 12.69 12.14
C ALA A 12 -15.48 12.84 10.89
N ILE A 13 -14.36 13.57 10.98
CA ILE A 13 -13.48 13.84 9.83
C ILE A 13 -12.36 12.80 9.63
N LEU A 14 -12.16 11.86 10.57
CA LEU A 14 -11.08 10.86 10.51
C LEU A 14 -11.47 9.56 9.80
N LEU A 15 -12.74 9.38 9.47
CA LEU A 15 -13.25 8.15 8.82
C LEU A 15 -13.27 8.22 7.28
N ALA A 16 -12.97 9.40 6.69
CA ALA A 16 -12.98 9.57 5.23
C ALA A 16 -11.86 8.80 4.49
N GLY A 17 -10.87 8.26 5.22
CA GLY A 17 -9.74 7.51 4.66
C GLY A 17 -10.03 6.05 4.29
N CYS A 18 -11.19 5.50 4.65
CA CYS A 18 -11.53 4.09 4.43
C CYS A 18 -12.50 3.86 3.25
N SER A 19 -12.71 4.84 2.38
CA SER A 19 -13.63 4.67 1.25
C SER A 19 -13.04 3.73 0.21
N SER A 20 -13.79 2.70 -0.16
CA SER A 20 -13.54 1.81 -1.30
C SER A 20 -13.73 2.54 -2.63
N GLN A 21 -13.19 1.98 -3.73
CA GLN A 21 -13.42 2.52 -5.07
C GLN A 21 -14.91 2.72 -5.40
N ALA A 22 -15.76 1.75 -5.02
CA ALA A 22 -17.19 1.83 -5.27
C ALA A 22 -17.83 3.02 -4.54
N GLU A 23 -17.44 3.26 -3.28
CA GLU A 23 -17.93 4.40 -2.49
C GLU A 23 -17.47 5.74 -3.08
N ARG A 24 -16.25 5.82 -3.62
CA ARG A 24 -15.75 7.05 -4.24
C ARG A 24 -16.47 7.37 -5.55
N ILE A 25 -16.77 6.35 -6.36
CA ILE A 25 -17.57 6.52 -7.57
C ILE A 25 -18.99 6.96 -7.20
N ALA A 26 -19.62 6.31 -6.23
CA ALA A 26 -20.96 6.68 -5.77
C ALA A 26 -21.02 8.11 -5.19
N ALA A 27 -20.00 8.51 -4.43
CA ALA A 27 -19.90 9.87 -3.89
C ALA A 27 -19.69 10.92 -5.00
N CYS A 28 -18.93 10.59 -6.04
CA CYS A 28 -18.75 11.44 -7.22
C CYS A 28 -20.05 11.59 -8.03
N GLU A 29 -20.80 10.49 -8.24
CA GLU A 29 -22.12 10.55 -8.89
C GLU A 29 -23.14 11.35 -8.07
N ALA A 30 -23.09 11.23 -6.73
CA ALA A 30 -23.94 12.01 -5.83
C ALA A 30 -23.70 13.53 -5.90
N GLN A 31 -22.54 13.95 -6.41
CA GLN A 31 -22.23 15.36 -6.70
C GLN A 31 -22.75 15.83 -8.07
N GLY A 32 -23.47 14.96 -8.80
CA GLY A 32 -24.01 15.25 -10.13
C GLY A 32 -22.99 15.10 -11.26
N VAL A 33 -21.82 14.51 -10.99
CA VAL A 33 -20.82 14.18 -12.01
C VAL A 33 -21.28 12.93 -12.77
N SER A 34 -21.05 12.90 -14.08
CA SER A 34 -21.38 11.71 -14.88
C SER A 34 -20.55 10.51 -14.42
N ARG A 35 -21.18 9.33 -14.43
CA ARG A 35 -20.54 8.06 -14.11
C ARG A 35 -19.19 7.91 -14.84
N ASP A 36 -19.16 8.14 -16.15
CA ASP A 36 -17.93 8.00 -16.95
C ASP A 36 -16.82 8.95 -16.50
N ALA A 37 -17.15 10.19 -16.13
CA ALA A 37 -16.17 11.13 -15.58
C ALA A 37 -15.66 10.67 -14.21
N CYS A 38 -16.53 10.10 -13.36
CA CYS A 38 -16.13 9.51 -12.10
C CYS A 38 -15.17 8.31 -12.29
N TYR A 39 -15.44 7.45 -13.27
CA TYR A 39 -14.55 6.35 -13.62
C TYR A 39 -13.17 6.83 -14.10
N ILE A 40 -13.13 7.83 -14.98
CA ILE A 40 -11.87 8.40 -15.47
C ILE A 40 -11.08 9.04 -14.33
N SER A 41 -11.76 9.77 -13.44
CA SER A 41 -11.15 10.38 -12.26
C SER A 41 -10.49 9.31 -11.35
N GLU A 42 -11.20 8.22 -11.05
CA GLU A 42 -10.67 7.13 -10.23
C GLU A 42 -9.52 6.38 -10.91
N GLN A 43 -9.58 6.23 -12.23
CA GLN A 43 -8.48 5.65 -13.00
C GLN A 43 -7.24 6.54 -12.94
N ASN A 44 -7.39 7.85 -13.13
CA ASN A 44 -6.29 8.82 -13.00
C ASN A 44 -5.69 8.82 -11.59
N ARG A 45 -6.55 8.71 -10.57
CA ARG A 45 -6.13 8.58 -9.17
C ARG A 45 -5.28 7.33 -8.96
N THR A 46 -5.77 6.19 -9.43
CA THR A 46 -5.08 4.89 -9.34
C THR A 46 -3.72 4.94 -10.03
N ASN A 47 -3.69 5.50 -11.25
CA ASN A 47 -2.46 5.64 -12.02
C ASN A 47 -1.45 6.54 -11.31
N THR A 48 -1.90 7.67 -10.76
CA THR A 48 -1.05 8.59 -9.99
C THR A 48 -0.44 7.92 -8.76
N ILE A 49 -1.24 7.18 -7.98
CA ILE A 49 -0.76 6.47 -6.79
C ILE A 49 0.28 5.40 -7.16
N ASN A 50 -0.01 4.61 -8.20
CA ASN A 50 0.90 3.56 -8.65
C ASN A 50 2.22 4.13 -9.19
N ALA A 51 2.16 5.22 -9.95
CA ALA A 51 3.35 5.88 -10.52
C ALA A 51 4.26 6.49 -9.43
N ALA A 52 3.65 7.09 -8.39
CA ALA A 52 4.41 7.63 -7.26
C ALA A 52 5.14 6.51 -6.49
N ALA A 53 4.43 5.40 -6.23
CA ALA A 53 5.03 4.25 -5.57
C ALA A 53 6.14 3.60 -6.41
N GLU A 54 5.95 3.49 -7.73
CA GLU A 54 6.96 2.96 -8.65
C GLU A 54 8.24 3.81 -8.64
N THR A 55 8.09 5.13 -8.70
CA THR A 55 9.24 6.06 -8.64
C THR A 55 10.04 5.86 -7.34
N GLN A 56 9.35 5.77 -6.19
CA GLN A 56 10.01 5.53 -4.91
C GLN A 56 10.63 4.13 -4.85
N ALA A 57 9.98 3.12 -5.44
CA ALA A 57 10.48 1.75 -5.48
C ALA A 57 11.79 1.65 -6.25
N LEU A 58 11.91 2.36 -7.39
CA LEU A 58 13.14 2.42 -8.17
C LEU A 58 14.28 3.09 -7.41
N GLN A 59 14.01 4.18 -6.69
CA GLN A 59 15.00 4.85 -5.84
C GLN A 59 15.49 3.93 -4.71
N ASN A 60 14.56 3.23 -4.05
CA ASN A 60 14.86 2.27 -3.00
C ASN A 60 15.67 1.07 -3.52
N ALA A 61 15.34 0.56 -4.71
CA ALA A 61 16.08 -0.52 -5.36
C ALA A 61 17.51 -0.08 -5.73
N ALA A 62 17.66 1.12 -6.31
CA ALA A 62 18.98 1.68 -6.63
C ALA A 62 19.84 1.83 -5.38
N HIS A 63 19.27 2.35 -4.29
CA HIS A 63 19.94 2.45 -3.00
C HIS A 63 20.31 1.06 -2.45
N ALA A 64 19.41 0.08 -2.51
CA ALA A 64 19.69 -1.28 -2.03
C ALA A 64 20.86 -1.94 -2.79
N VAL A 65 20.97 -1.72 -4.11
CA VAL A 65 22.09 -2.22 -4.93
C VAL A 65 23.41 -1.50 -4.60
N GLN A 66 23.39 -0.18 -4.44
CA GLN A 66 24.59 0.61 -4.12
C GLN A 66 25.18 0.28 -2.73
N PHE A 67 24.32 -0.02 -1.76
CA PHE A 67 24.71 -0.30 -0.38
C PHE A 67 24.62 -1.78 -0.01
N ALA A 68 24.60 -2.69 -1.00
CA ALA A 68 24.55 -4.13 -0.78
C ALA A 68 25.87 -4.66 -0.16
N GLN A 69 26.02 -4.54 1.15
CA GLN A 69 27.10 -5.20 1.89
C GLN A 69 26.74 -6.67 2.14
N ALA A 70 27.43 -7.57 1.43
CA ALA A 70 27.81 -8.99 1.66
C ALA A 70 26.91 -9.99 2.45
N ALA A 71 25.80 -9.59 3.08
CA ALA A 71 24.88 -10.46 3.77
C ALA A 71 23.87 -11.01 2.76
N LYS A 72 24.10 -12.24 2.27
CA LYS A 72 23.12 -12.98 1.46
C LYS A 72 21.85 -13.20 2.29
N LYS A 73 20.81 -12.39 2.08
CA LYS A 73 19.48 -12.69 2.63
C LYS A 73 18.89 -13.86 1.86
N THR A 74 18.19 -14.75 2.56
CA THR A 74 17.47 -15.83 1.89
C THR A 74 16.26 -15.24 1.18
N SER A 75 16.15 -15.50 -0.13
CA SER A 75 14.98 -15.08 -0.89
C SER A 75 13.71 -15.66 -0.28
N GLN A 76 12.68 -14.85 -0.16
CA GLN A 76 11.38 -15.27 0.36
C GLN A 76 10.32 -15.05 -0.72
N HIS A 77 9.39 -16.00 -0.83
CA HIS A 77 8.24 -15.91 -1.73
C HIS A 77 6.98 -16.17 -0.91
N TYR A 78 6.00 -15.30 -1.07
CA TYR A 78 4.68 -15.40 -0.47
C TYR A 78 3.63 -15.20 -1.55
N SER A 79 2.53 -15.95 -1.46
CA SER A 79 1.39 -15.81 -2.36
C SER A 79 0.07 -15.94 -1.60
N GLY A 80 -0.96 -15.32 -2.16
CA GLY A 80 -2.31 -15.37 -1.59
C GLY A 80 -3.17 -14.23 -2.11
N TYR A 81 -4.50 -14.42 -2.09
CA TYR A 81 -5.47 -13.40 -2.52
C TYR A 81 -5.21 -12.84 -3.94
N GLY A 82 -4.62 -13.66 -4.82
CA GLY A 82 -4.27 -13.27 -6.19
C GLY A 82 -3.07 -12.35 -6.31
N VAL A 83 -2.20 -12.28 -5.30
CA VAL A 83 -0.98 -11.46 -5.27
C VAL A 83 0.23 -12.32 -4.96
N ASP A 84 1.32 -12.11 -5.70
CA ASP A 84 2.63 -12.73 -5.50
C ASP A 84 3.64 -11.71 -4.97
N VAL A 85 4.27 -12.01 -3.83
CA VAL A 85 5.27 -11.15 -3.19
C VAL A 85 6.59 -11.88 -3.08
N LYS A 86 7.65 -11.29 -3.63
CA LYS A 86 9.01 -11.85 -3.54
C LYS A 86 9.94 -10.84 -2.91
N ARG A 87 10.77 -11.31 -1.98
CA ARG A 87 11.92 -10.57 -1.45
C ARG A 87 13.18 -11.28 -1.92
N ASP A 88 14.01 -10.61 -2.69
CA ASP A 88 15.24 -11.20 -3.19
C ASP A 88 16.37 -11.21 -2.13
N SER A 89 17.55 -11.68 -2.51
CA SER A 89 18.71 -11.75 -1.62
C SER A 89 19.33 -10.40 -1.30
N LEU A 90 19.05 -9.37 -2.10
CA LEU A 90 19.45 -7.98 -1.86
C LEU A 90 18.45 -7.25 -0.96
N GLY A 91 17.32 -7.91 -0.65
CA GLY A 91 16.27 -7.36 0.19
C GLY A 91 15.26 -6.50 -0.56
N ILE A 92 15.35 -6.44 -1.90
CA ILE A 92 14.37 -5.78 -2.76
C ILE A 92 13.09 -6.59 -2.72
N VAL A 93 11.97 -5.90 -2.52
CA VAL A 93 10.64 -6.50 -2.50
C VAL A 93 9.95 -6.19 -3.81
N THR A 94 9.33 -7.22 -4.40
CA THR A 94 8.47 -7.11 -5.57
C THR A 94 7.08 -7.65 -5.24
N VAL A 95 6.06 -7.01 -5.82
CA VAL A 95 4.66 -7.40 -5.76
C VAL A 95 4.20 -7.57 -7.21
N ASP A 96 3.73 -8.77 -7.56
CA ASP A 96 3.37 -9.18 -8.93
C ASP A 96 4.47 -8.88 -9.96
N GLY A 97 5.73 -9.07 -9.56
CA GLY A 97 6.91 -8.81 -10.38
C GLY A 97 7.32 -7.34 -10.51
N LYS A 98 6.55 -6.40 -9.93
CA LYS A 98 6.88 -4.98 -9.90
C LYS A 98 7.56 -4.60 -8.58
N PRO A 99 8.59 -3.72 -8.58
CA PRO A 99 9.27 -3.32 -7.36
C PRO A 99 8.30 -2.55 -6.44
N ALA A 100 8.44 -2.78 -5.13
CA ALA A 100 7.68 -2.11 -4.09
C ALA A 100 8.57 -1.18 -3.27
N ALA A 101 8.07 0.02 -2.99
CA ALA A 101 8.75 1.03 -2.21
C ALA A 101 8.69 0.70 -0.71
N LEU A 102 9.83 0.62 -0.02
CA LEU A 102 9.86 0.71 1.43
C LEU A 102 9.36 2.10 1.84
N ILE A 103 8.26 2.15 2.60
CA ILE A 103 7.63 3.39 3.06
C ILE A 103 7.67 3.54 4.58
N GLU A 104 7.82 2.43 5.32
CA GLU A 104 8.04 2.45 6.76
C GLU A 104 9.06 1.37 7.13
N ASP A 105 10.03 1.74 7.99
CA ASP A 105 11.06 0.84 8.50
C ASP A 105 11.06 0.87 10.04
N GLU A 106 10.20 0.05 10.63
CA GLU A 106 10.08 -0.10 12.08
C GLU A 106 10.78 -1.38 12.56
N PRO A 107 11.28 -1.42 13.81
CA PRO A 107 11.98 -2.59 14.34
C PRO A 107 11.17 -3.89 14.29
N LYS A 108 9.84 -3.80 14.33
CA LYS A 108 8.92 -4.95 14.33
C LYS A 108 8.29 -5.24 12.97
N ALA A 109 8.33 -4.28 12.04
CA ALA A 109 7.64 -4.40 10.76
C ALA A 109 8.29 -3.50 9.70
N LYS A 110 8.39 -4.00 8.47
CA LYS A 110 8.76 -3.20 7.31
C LYS A 110 7.58 -3.16 6.35
N VAL A 111 7.18 -1.95 5.95
CA VAL A 111 6.02 -1.73 5.08
C VAL A 111 6.48 -1.36 3.69
N TYR A 112 6.00 -2.11 2.70
CA TYR A 112 6.31 -1.92 1.29
C TYR A 112 5.03 -1.57 0.52
N SER A 113 5.06 -0.52 -0.29
CA SER A 113 3.94 -0.12 -1.14
C SER A 113 4.27 -0.32 -2.62
N GLN A 114 3.37 -0.97 -3.33
CA GLN A 114 3.30 -1.02 -4.79
C GLN A 114 2.00 -0.31 -5.20
N GLY A 115 1.88 0.96 -4.82
CA GLY A 115 0.71 1.79 -5.11
C GLY A 115 -0.48 1.37 -4.26
N LEU A 116 -1.55 0.88 -4.89
CA LEU A 116 -2.76 0.44 -4.16
C LEU A 116 -2.57 -0.84 -3.36
N LEU A 117 -1.49 -1.60 -3.60
CA LEU A 117 -1.13 -2.76 -2.79
C LEU A 117 -0.06 -2.37 -1.77
N THR A 118 -0.29 -2.72 -0.52
CA THR A 118 0.67 -2.53 0.56
C THR A 118 0.93 -3.87 1.24
N VAL A 119 2.21 -4.16 1.49
CA VAL A 119 2.66 -5.42 2.08
C VAL A 119 3.48 -5.12 3.33
N ILE A 120 3.13 -5.77 4.44
CA ILE A 120 3.80 -5.57 5.73
C ILE A 120 4.53 -6.86 6.11
N PHE A 121 5.85 -6.78 6.21
CA PHE A 121 6.70 -7.87 6.69
C PHE A 121 6.93 -7.72 8.19
N TYR A 122 6.34 -8.60 8.99
CA TYR A 122 6.59 -8.65 10.42
C TYR A 122 7.84 -9.47 10.75
N THR A 123 8.52 -9.13 11.85
CA THR A 123 9.62 -9.95 12.38
C THR A 123 9.19 -11.35 12.81
N SER A 124 7.89 -11.56 13.05
CA SER A 124 7.29 -12.88 13.32
C SER A 124 7.26 -13.82 12.11
N GLY A 125 7.63 -13.33 10.91
CA GLY A 125 7.58 -14.10 9.65
C GLY A 125 6.22 -14.07 8.96
N LYS A 126 5.20 -13.43 9.56
CA LYS A 126 3.92 -13.17 8.88
C LYS A 126 4.07 -12.03 7.89
N VAL A 127 3.38 -12.15 6.76
CA VAL A 127 3.31 -11.09 5.74
C VAL A 127 1.86 -10.71 5.53
N ALA A 128 1.49 -9.48 5.86
CA ALA A 128 0.14 -8.97 5.65
C ALA A 128 0.01 -8.28 4.29
N LEU A 129 -1.14 -8.45 3.65
CA LEU A 129 -1.54 -7.76 2.43
C LEU A 129 -2.66 -6.77 2.75
N LEU A 130 -2.48 -5.54 2.29
CA LEU A 130 -3.49 -4.50 2.27
C LEU A 130 -3.77 -4.12 0.81
N ARG A 131 -5.03 -3.85 0.49
CA ARG A 131 -5.49 -3.29 -0.79
C ARG A 131 -6.24 -2.00 -0.49
N GLU A 132 -5.81 -0.89 -1.08
CA GLU A 132 -6.35 0.45 -0.78
C GLU A 132 -6.40 0.73 0.73
N ASN A 133 -5.33 0.41 1.46
CA ASN A 133 -5.24 0.51 2.93
C ASN A 133 -6.21 -0.38 3.74
N GLN A 134 -6.97 -1.26 3.08
CA GLN A 134 -7.82 -2.23 3.74
C GLN A 134 -7.09 -3.57 3.88
N PHE A 135 -7.07 -4.14 5.08
CA PHE A 135 -6.45 -5.43 5.33
C PHE A 135 -7.22 -6.54 4.61
N VAL A 136 -6.52 -7.27 3.73
CA VAL A 136 -7.08 -8.39 2.97
C VAL A 136 -6.81 -9.71 3.69
N GLY A 137 -5.62 -9.87 4.25
CA GLY A 137 -5.23 -11.08 4.94
C GLY A 137 -3.72 -11.29 5.02
N TYR A 138 -3.33 -12.45 5.55
CA TYR A 138 -1.93 -12.86 5.61
C TYR A 138 -1.58 -13.74 4.41
N LEU A 139 -0.53 -13.39 3.69
CA LEU A 139 0.02 -14.20 2.61
C LEU A 139 0.65 -15.48 3.16
N LYS A 140 0.59 -16.55 2.37
CA LYS A 140 1.21 -17.83 2.70
C LYS A 140 2.58 -17.90 2.04
N LYS A 141 3.54 -18.51 2.74
CA LYS A 141 4.83 -18.81 2.12
C LYS A 141 4.62 -19.82 0.99
N ALA A 142 5.12 -19.49 -0.19
CA ALA A 142 5.07 -20.34 -1.38
C ALA A 142 6.29 -21.25 -1.47
#